data_AF-Q163A5-F1
#
_entry.id   AF-Q163A5-F1
#
_cell.length_a   1.000
_cell.length_b   1.000
_cell.length_c   1.000
_cell.angle_alpha   90.00
_cell.angle_beta   90.00
_cell.angle_gamma   90.00
#
_symmetry.space_group_name_H-M   'P 1'
#
loop_
_entity.id
_entity.type
_entity.pdbx_description
1 polymer ?
#
loop_
_entity_poly.entity_id
_entity_poly.type
_entity_poly.pdbx_seq_one_letter_code
_entity_poly.pdbx_strand_id
1 'polypeptide(L)'
;MLYISLVLAMREIGDKVLAGELEAFDIDKLRPAIFTLIAVEEPENSLSPHYLGRVIRAISEFANGQNAQTLVATHAPSLLRRVAPETIRYLRLDGDRRTVVARVVLPENEDAAKYVREAVHAFPELYFARFVILGEGDSEEVVLPRMLAARGVLTDDASISVVPLGGRHVNHFWRLLHELGIPHATLLDLDLARFQGGWGRIKYAATQLLKYSDVENAGIDEDEIAAIPAWNSEQGLLIDDDDWFEYFNERGVFFSSPLDLDFMMIEAFAEVYRVEDDECEEPDETTLKAVLGKKHDTVAGQYTDYQLQLFDAYHHRFKLGSKPAWHIRAMAAIDDAEIAADMPAAMTALIDYVETELEGLPE
;
A
#
# COMPACT_ATOMS: atom_id res chain seq x y z
N MET A 1 33.84 -3.23 -6.89
CA MET A 1 34.23 -1.79 -6.80
C MET A 1 35.39 -1.41 -7.70
N LEU A 2 36.60 -1.97 -7.52
CA LEU A 2 37.74 -1.65 -8.39
C LEU A 2 37.41 -1.78 -9.89
N TYR A 3 36.73 -2.87 -10.27
CA TYR A 3 36.31 -3.09 -11.66
C TYR A 3 35.36 -2.02 -12.19
N ILE A 4 34.34 -1.64 -11.42
CA ILE A 4 33.42 -0.56 -11.80
C ILE A 4 34.23 0.71 -12.00
N SER A 5 35.04 1.12 -11.02
CA SER A 5 35.87 2.32 -11.13
C SER A 5 36.82 2.32 -12.33
N LEU A 6 37.41 1.17 -12.67
CA LEU A 6 38.27 1.03 -13.86
C LEU A 6 37.47 1.20 -15.16
N VAL A 7 36.29 0.60 -15.26
CA VAL A 7 35.42 0.74 -16.43
C VAL A 7 34.95 2.20 -16.59
N LEU A 8 34.53 2.82 -15.48
CA LEU A 8 34.13 4.23 -15.45
C LEU A 8 35.28 5.14 -15.93
N ALA A 9 36.49 4.95 -15.39
CA ALA A 9 37.65 5.76 -15.76
C ALA A 9 38.09 5.52 -17.21
N MET A 10 38.10 4.27 -17.69
CA MET A 10 38.49 3.95 -19.06
C MET A 10 37.54 4.60 -20.06
N ARG A 11 36.24 4.61 -19.76
CA ARG A 11 35.27 5.31 -20.60
C ARG A 11 35.45 6.82 -20.55
N GLU A 12 35.60 7.42 -19.37
CA GLU A 12 35.77 8.88 -19.27
C GLU A 12 36.97 9.36 -20.09
N ILE A 13 38.07 8.58 -20.08
CA ILE A 13 39.23 8.82 -20.95
C ILE A 13 38.83 8.67 -22.41
N GLY A 14 38.14 7.59 -22.77
CA GLY A 14 37.69 7.33 -24.14
C GLY A 14 36.78 8.43 -24.70
N ASP A 15 35.80 8.89 -23.92
CA ASP A 15 34.85 9.94 -24.31
C ASP A 15 35.59 11.28 -24.54
N LYS A 16 36.52 11.66 -23.65
CA LYS A 16 37.35 12.87 -23.82
C LYS A 16 38.28 12.79 -25.04
N VAL A 17 38.82 11.62 -25.32
CA VAL A 17 39.67 11.39 -26.49
C VAL A 17 38.85 11.47 -27.78
N LEU A 18 37.64 10.90 -27.81
CA LEU A 18 36.71 10.99 -28.94
C LEU A 18 36.20 12.42 -29.17
N ALA A 19 36.02 13.20 -28.10
CA ALA A 19 35.63 14.61 -28.16
C ALA A 19 36.79 15.54 -28.57
N GLY A 20 38.02 15.03 -28.65
CA GLY A 20 39.22 15.83 -28.95
C GLY A 20 39.73 16.67 -27.78
N GLU A 21 39.24 16.42 -26.56
CA GLU A 21 39.66 17.12 -25.33
C GLU A 21 40.99 16.59 -24.77
N LEU A 22 41.39 15.38 -25.17
CA LEU A 22 42.64 14.73 -24.77
C LEU A 22 43.46 14.31 -25.99
N GLU A 23 44.47 15.12 -26.34
CA GLU A 23 45.38 14.84 -27.46
C GLU A 23 46.54 13.88 -27.10
N ALA A 24 46.72 13.56 -25.81
CA ALA A 24 47.81 12.71 -25.33
C ALA A 24 47.67 11.22 -25.74
N PHE A 25 46.49 10.82 -26.21
CA PHE A 25 46.19 9.45 -26.59
C PHE A 25 45.97 9.31 -28.10
N ASP A 26 46.55 8.27 -28.67
CA ASP A 26 46.33 7.86 -30.05
C ASP A 26 45.01 7.07 -30.13
N ILE A 27 44.00 7.61 -30.82
CA ILE A 27 42.65 7.04 -30.90
C ILE A 27 42.67 5.61 -31.47
N ASP A 28 43.48 5.36 -32.50
CA ASP A 28 43.57 4.07 -33.18
C ASP A 28 44.19 2.98 -32.30
N LYS A 29 45.02 3.40 -31.34
CA LYS A 29 45.62 2.52 -30.32
C LYS A 29 44.75 2.36 -29.09
N LEU A 30 44.12 3.44 -28.62
CA LEU A 30 43.24 3.42 -27.46
C LEU A 30 41.98 2.59 -27.71
N ARG A 31 41.46 2.65 -28.95
CA ARG A 31 40.25 1.94 -29.40
C ARG A 31 39.09 2.07 -28.39
N PRO A 32 38.66 3.31 -28.09
CA PRO A 32 37.59 3.53 -27.12
C PRO A 32 36.30 2.83 -27.58
N ALA A 33 35.57 2.25 -26.63
CA ALA A 33 34.31 1.58 -26.92
C ALA A 33 33.25 2.60 -27.35
N ILE A 34 32.59 2.34 -28.49
CA ILE A 34 31.50 3.19 -29.00
C ILE A 34 30.27 3.12 -28.09
N PHE A 35 30.08 1.99 -27.42
CA PHE A 35 28.99 1.76 -26.48
C PHE A 35 29.48 0.88 -25.33
N THR A 36 29.09 1.20 -24.09
CA THR A 36 29.42 0.38 -22.92
C THR A 36 28.16 -0.06 -22.19
N LEU A 37 28.00 -1.37 -22.05
CA LEU A 37 27.00 -2.00 -21.19
C LEU A 37 27.63 -2.44 -19.87
N ILE A 38 27.10 -1.96 -18.76
CA ILE A 38 27.43 -2.47 -17.42
C ILE A 38 26.24 -3.30 -16.93
N ALA A 39 26.46 -4.58 -16.62
CA ALA A 39 25.50 -5.43 -15.94
C ALA A 39 26.03 -5.77 -14.55
N VAL A 40 25.26 -5.45 -13.52
CA VAL A 40 25.61 -5.70 -12.12
C VAL A 40 24.55 -6.59 -11.50
N GLU A 41 24.97 -7.74 -10.97
CA GLU A 41 24.12 -8.64 -10.23
C GLU A 41 24.30 -8.39 -8.74
N GLU A 42 23.19 -8.11 -8.04
CA GLU A 42 23.09 -7.98 -6.59
C GLU A 42 24.20 -7.13 -5.95
N PRO A 43 24.35 -5.85 -6.34
CA PRO A 43 25.38 -4.97 -5.78
C PRO A 43 25.28 -4.78 -4.26
N GLU A 44 24.14 -5.07 -3.65
CA GLU A 44 23.90 -5.09 -2.21
C GLU A 44 24.74 -6.15 -1.47
N ASN A 45 25.14 -7.23 -2.14
CA ASN A 45 25.90 -8.31 -1.52
C ASN A 45 27.22 -7.78 -0.97
N SER A 46 27.38 -7.86 0.35
CA SER A 46 28.57 -7.38 1.10
C SER A 46 28.82 -5.86 1.09
N LEU A 47 27.84 -5.03 0.69
CA LEU A 47 27.93 -3.57 0.80
C LEU A 47 26.97 -3.03 1.85
N SER A 48 27.43 -2.04 2.62
CA SER A 48 26.52 -1.30 3.50
C SER A 48 25.57 -0.40 2.68
N PRO A 49 24.37 -0.08 3.21
CA PRO A 49 23.36 0.70 2.47
C PRO A 49 23.85 2.06 1.95
N HIS A 50 24.75 2.74 2.69
CA HIS A 50 25.34 4.01 2.27
C HIS A 50 26.32 3.85 1.10
N TYR A 51 27.08 2.76 1.08
CA TYR A 51 28.01 2.47 -0.02
C TYR A 51 27.25 2.08 -1.28
N LEU A 52 26.22 1.24 -1.16
CA LEU A 52 25.33 0.90 -2.25
C LEU A 52 24.81 2.17 -2.94
N GLY A 53 24.42 3.18 -2.17
CA GLY A 53 23.90 4.45 -2.74
C GLY A 53 24.94 5.20 -3.59
N ARG A 54 26.20 5.16 -3.19
CA ARG A 54 27.29 5.75 -3.99
C ARG A 54 27.55 4.98 -5.27
N VAL A 55 27.48 3.65 -5.22
CA VAL A 55 27.64 2.78 -6.39
C VAL A 55 26.54 3.05 -7.40
N ILE A 56 25.28 3.02 -6.96
CA ILE A 56 24.12 3.26 -7.82
C ILE A 56 24.18 4.64 -8.44
N ARG A 57 24.52 5.68 -7.66
CA ARG A 57 24.70 7.02 -8.22
C ARG A 57 25.78 7.04 -9.31
N ALA A 58 26.95 6.43 -9.08
CA ALA A 58 28.04 6.44 -10.05
C ALA A 58 27.68 5.69 -11.35
N ILE A 59 27.02 4.54 -11.27
CA ILE A 59 26.62 3.77 -12.46
C ILE A 59 25.42 4.39 -13.18
N SER A 60 24.55 5.12 -12.47
CA SER A 60 23.47 5.91 -13.08
C SER A 60 24.02 7.17 -13.77
N GLU A 61 24.95 7.88 -13.14
CA GLU A 61 25.67 9.00 -13.78
C GLU A 61 26.43 8.55 -15.03
N PHE A 62 27.06 7.36 -14.98
CA PHE A 62 27.68 6.75 -16.16
C PHE A 62 26.68 6.40 -17.26
N ALA A 63 25.47 6.00 -16.88
CA ALA A 63 24.40 5.69 -17.82
C ALA A 63 23.81 6.96 -18.47
N ASN A 64 24.07 8.16 -17.92
CA ASN A 64 23.63 9.42 -18.52
C ASN A 64 24.41 9.72 -19.79
N GLY A 65 23.80 9.46 -20.94
CA GLY A 65 24.39 9.70 -22.26
C GLY A 65 23.72 8.81 -23.32
N GLN A 66 24.23 8.86 -24.55
CA GLN A 66 23.70 8.04 -25.65
C GLN A 66 24.50 6.75 -25.88
N ASN A 67 25.70 6.64 -25.31
CA ASN A 67 26.64 5.53 -25.51
C ASN A 67 26.80 4.61 -24.29
N ALA A 68 25.86 4.65 -23.34
CA ALA A 68 25.86 3.84 -22.12
C ALA A 68 24.58 3.04 -21.95
N GLN A 69 24.67 1.91 -21.27
CA GLN A 69 23.54 1.38 -20.52
C GLN A 69 24.04 0.67 -19.27
N THR A 70 23.29 0.80 -18.18
CA THR A 70 23.51 0.04 -16.95
C THR A 70 22.27 -0.80 -16.66
N LEU A 71 22.48 -2.09 -16.40
CA LEU A 71 21.47 -3.04 -15.92
C LEU A 71 21.87 -3.48 -14.52
N VAL A 72 20.92 -3.44 -13.59
CA VAL A 72 21.13 -3.89 -12.22
C VAL A 72 20.03 -4.88 -11.85
N ALA A 73 20.43 -6.10 -11.48
CA ALA A 73 19.55 -7.05 -10.83
C ALA A 73 19.70 -6.87 -9.31
N THR A 74 18.57 -6.82 -8.59
CA THR A 74 18.58 -6.58 -7.14
C THR A 74 17.37 -7.24 -6.49
N HIS A 75 17.56 -7.70 -5.26
CA HIS A 75 16.50 -8.10 -4.34
C HIS A 75 16.38 -7.14 -3.15
N ALA A 76 17.12 -6.01 -3.17
CA ALA A 76 17.20 -5.07 -2.05
C ALA A 76 16.24 -3.88 -2.21
N PRO A 77 15.26 -3.70 -1.31
CA PRO A 77 14.36 -2.54 -1.31
C PRO A 77 15.11 -1.21 -1.24
N SER A 78 16.25 -1.18 -0.54
CA SER A 78 17.09 0.02 -0.40
C SER A 78 17.64 0.58 -1.73
N LEU A 79 17.70 -0.24 -2.79
CA LEU A 79 18.09 0.20 -4.13
C LEU A 79 16.91 0.84 -4.85
N LEU A 80 15.72 0.25 -4.76
CA LEU A 80 14.52 0.71 -5.44
C LEU A 80 14.10 2.12 -5.00
N ARG A 81 14.39 2.50 -3.75
CA ARG A 81 14.20 3.88 -3.25
C ARG A 81 15.02 4.96 -3.97
N ARG A 82 15.98 4.57 -4.82
CA ARG A 82 17.00 5.47 -5.41
C ARG A 82 16.96 5.53 -6.93
N VAL A 83 16.03 4.84 -7.57
CA VAL A 83 15.89 4.77 -9.03
C VAL A 83 14.48 5.18 -9.40
N ALA A 84 14.31 5.90 -10.51
CA ALA A 84 12.97 6.30 -10.95
C ALA A 84 12.12 5.05 -11.24
N PRO A 85 10.88 4.92 -10.74
CA PRO A 85 10.08 3.70 -10.89
C PRO A 85 9.93 3.24 -12.34
N GLU A 86 9.86 4.16 -13.30
CA GLU A 86 9.74 3.90 -14.74
C GLU A 86 10.94 3.14 -15.33
N THR A 87 12.07 3.13 -14.62
CA THR A 87 13.29 2.39 -14.99
C THR A 87 13.27 0.94 -14.49
N ILE A 88 12.39 0.62 -13.54
CA ILE A 88 12.26 -0.72 -12.98
C ILE A 88 11.65 -1.66 -14.03
N ARG A 89 12.22 -2.86 -14.10
CA ARG A 89 11.64 -4.01 -14.80
C ARG A 89 11.37 -5.05 -13.73
N TYR A 90 10.09 -5.30 -13.49
CA TYR A 90 9.65 -6.27 -12.50
C TYR A 90 9.54 -7.63 -13.16
N LEU A 91 10.19 -8.62 -12.57
CA LEU A 91 10.22 -9.99 -13.08
C LEU A 91 9.51 -10.89 -12.06
N ARG A 92 8.54 -11.67 -12.52
CA ARG A 92 7.86 -12.70 -11.71
C ARG A 92 7.62 -13.96 -12.50
N LEU A 93 7.25 -15.04 -11.83
CA LEU A 93 6.71 -16.22 -12.47
C LEU A 93 5.18 -16.14 -12.53
N ASP A 94 4.60 -16.60 -13.63
CA ASP A 94 3.15 -16.89 -13.72
C ASP A 94 2.84 -18.31 -13.21
N GLY A 95 1.55 -18.69 -13.24
CA GLY A 95 1.09 -20.02 -12.82
C GLY A 95 1.68 -21.17 -13.65
N ASP A 96 2.14 -20.90 -14.88
CA ASP A 96 2.81 -21.86 -15.76
C ASP A 96 4.35 -21.86 -15.56
N ARG A 97 4.86 -21.17 -14.53
CA ARG A 97 6.28 -20.97 -14.24
C ARG A 97 7.06 -20.28 -15.37
N ARG A 98 6.41 -19.41 -16.14
CA ARG A 98 7.05 -18.57 -17.16
C ARG A 98 7.42 -17.22 -16.56
N THR A 99 8.57 -16.68 -16.95
CA THR A 99 8.95 -15.32 -16.56
C THR A 99 8.07 -14.30 -17.27
N VAL A 100 7.30 -13.55 -16.49
CA VAL A 100 6.58 -12.36 -16.93
C VAL A 100 7.41 -11.14 -16.55
N VAL A 101 7.54 -10.22 -17.50
CA VAL A 101 8.27 -8.96 -17.31
C VAL A 101 7.26 -7.82 -17.39
N ALA A 102 7.12 -7.09 -16.30
CA ALA A 102 6.30 -5.89 -16.21
C ALA A 102 7.18 -4.63 -16.09
N ARG A 103 6.63 -3.50 -16.52
CA ARG A 103 7.22 -2.18 -16.30
C ARG A 103 6.26 -1.37 -15.46
N VAL A 104 6.78 -0.59 -14.52
CA VAL A 104 5.97 0.39 -13.80
C VAL A 104 5.51 1.47 -14.78
N VAL A 105 4.20 1.58 -14.98
CA VAL A 105 3.58 2.69 -15.71
C VAL A 105 3.02 3.67 -14.69
N LEU A 106 3.45 4.92 -14.78
CA LEU A 106 2.88 5.97 -13.95
C LEU A 106 1.63 6.55 -14.61
N PRO A 107 0.64 7.02 -13.82
CA PRO A 107 -0.50 7.78 -14.32
C PRO A 107 -0.09 8.96 -15.21
N GLU A 108 -0.91 9.32 -16.20
CA GLU A 108 -0.65 10.50 -17.05
C GLU A 108 -0.80 11.83 -16.30
N ASN A 109 -1.63 11.85 -15.25
CA ASN A 109 -1.79 13.02 -14.40
C ASN A 109 -0.55 13.17 -13.48
N GLU A 110 0.10 14.33 -13.52
CA GLU A 110 1.36 14.56 -12.78
C GLU A 110 1.20 14.44 -11.25
N ASP A 111 0.08 14.91 -10.68
CA ASP A 111 -0.16 14.81 -9.23
C ASP A 111 -0.32 13.34 -8.81
N ALA A 112 -1.04 12.55 -9.62
CA ALA A 112 -1.17 11.11 -9.44
C ALA A 112 0.15 10.37 -9.65
N ALA A 113 0.93 10.73 -10.68
CA ALA A 113 2.24 10.15 -10.95
C ALA A 113 3.21 10.41 -9.79
N LYS A 114 3.21 11.63 -9.25
CA LYS A 114 3.99 11.99 -8.07
C LYS A 114 3.54 11.17 -6.86
N TYR A 115 2.24 11.06 -6.62
CA TYR A 115 1.71 10.25 -5.52
C TYR A 115 2.18 8.79 -5.60
N VAL A 116 1.99 8.13 -6.76
CA VAL A 116 2.47 6.74 -6.96
C VAL A 116 3.99 6.66 -6.76
N ARG A 117 4.75 7.60 -7.31
CA ARG A 117 6.22 7.64 -7.19
C ARG A 117 6.68 7.73 -5.73
N GLU A 118 6.13 8.66 -4.95
CA GLU A 118 6.49 8.81 -3.54
C GLU A 118 6.11 7.56 -2.75
N ALA A 119 4.97 6.96 -3.05
CA ALA A 119 4.48 5.82 -2.30
C ALA A 119 5.27 4.53 -2.60
N VAL A 120 5.65 4.26 -3.86
CA VAL A 120 6.56 3.13 -4.17
C VAL A 120 7.99 3.36 -3.65
N HIS A 121 8.41 4.61 -3.42
CA HIS A 121 9.67 4.93 -2.75
C HIS A 121 9.61 4.76 -1.24
N ALA A 122 8.44 5.04 -0.64
CA ALA A 122 8.20 4.81 0.77
C ALA A 122 8.14 3.31 1.10
N PHE A 123 7.50 2.53 0.21
CA PHE A 123 7.21 1.11 0.38
C PHE A 123 7.72 0.22 -0.76
N PRO A 124 9.04 0.24 -1.08
CA PRO A 124 9.62 -0.63 -2.12
C PRO A 124 9.49 -2.12 -1.82
N GLU A 125 9.16 -2.50 -0.59
CA GLU A 125 8.92 -3.87 -0.17
C GLU A 125 7.76 -4.51 -0.97
N LEU A 126 6.82 -3.71 -1.49
CA LEU A 126 5.75 -4.19 -2.37
C LEU A 126 6.27 -4.91 -3.62
N TYR A 127 7.45 -4.55 -4.13
CA TYR A 127 8.03 -5.20 -5.31
C TYR A 127 8.52 -6.61 -5.02
N PHE A 128 8.68 -6.98 -3.75
CA PHE A 128 9.17 -8.30 -3.34
C PHE A 128 8.07 -9.15 -2.68
N ALA A 129 6.87 -8.58 -2.55
CA ALA A 129 5.76 -9.25 -1.91
C ALA A 129 5.15 -10.34 -2.82
N ARG A 130 4.77 -11.47 -2.21
CA ARG A 130 3.84 -12.45 -2.82
C ARG A 130 2.41 -11.91 -2.80
N PHE A 131 2.07 -11.14 -1.78
CA PHE A 131 0.75 -10.53 -1.60
C PHE A 131 0.87 -9.15 -0.93
N VAL A 132 0.06 -8.18 -1.36
CA VAL A 132 0.03 -6.83 -0.76
C VAL A 132 -1.31 -6.55 -0.11
N ILE A 133 -1.31 -6.09 1.15
CA ILE A 133 -2.52 -5.57 1.79
C ILE A 133 -2.40 -4.05 1.85
N LEU A 134 -3.31 -3.37 1.16
CA LEU A 134 -3.41 -1.91 1.15
C LEU A 134 -4.25 -1.45 2.33
N GLY A 135 -3.76 -0.52 3.13
CA GLY A 135 -4.47 0.10 4.26
C GLY A 135 -4.61 1.61 4.11
N GLU A 136 -5.41 2.32 4.91
CA GLU A 136 -5.48 3.79 4.80
C GLU A 136 -4.27 4.50 5.44
N GLY A 137 -3.70 3.98 6.54
CA GLY A 137 -2.60 4.64 7.25
C GLY A 137 -1.76 3.73 8.16
N ASP A 138 -1.13 4.37 9.16
CA ASP A 138 -0.13 3.73 10.01
C ASP A 138 -0.73 2.72 11.00
N SER A 139 -2.03 2.81 11.30
CA SER A 139 -2.71 1.88 12.20
C SER A 139 -2.73 0.47 11.62
N GLU A 140 -2.97 0.37 10.31
CA GLU A 140 -3.00 -0.88 9.55
C GLU A 140 -1.63 -1.59 9.59
N GLU A 141 -0.52 -0.85 9.49
CA GLU A 141 0.84 -1.41 9.59
C GLU A 141 1.12 -2.09 10.93
N VAL A 142 0.44 -1.67 12.00
CA VAL A 142 0.61 -2.25 13.35
C VAL A 142 -0.39 -3.38 13.59
N VAL A 143 -1.65 -3.19 13.20
CA VAL A 143 -2.74 -4.10 13.53
C VAL A 143 -2.78 -5.31 12.59
N LEU A 144 -2.68 -5.11 11.27
CA LEU A 144 -2.83 -6.21 10.30
C LEU A 144 -1.82 -7.34 10.51
N PRO A 145 -0.51 -7.08 10.70
CA PRO A 145 0.44 -8.16 10.95
C PRO A 145 0.11 -8.95 12.23
N ARG A 146 -0.40 -8.28 13.27
CA ARG A 146 -0.79 -8.93 14.53
C ARG A 146 -2.01 -9.83 14.36
N MET A 147 -3.01 -9.38 13.60
CA MET A 147 -4.23 -10.14 13.32
C MET A 147 -3.93 -11.37 12.47
N LEU A 148 -3.11 -11.22 11.41
CA LEU A 148 -2.63 -12.34 10.58
C LEU A 148 -1.84 -13.36 11.41
N ALA A 149 -0.94 -12.88 12.28
CA ALA A 149 -0.14 -13.76 13.14
C ALA A 149 -1.00 -14.60 14.10
N ALA A 150 -2.07 -14.02 14.66
CA ALA A 150 -3.01 -14.75 15.52
C ALA A 150 -3.76 -15.88 14.77
N ARG A 151 -3.91 -15.73 13.45
CA ARG A 151 -4.45 -16.74 12.54
C ARG A 151 -3.40 -17.74 12.02
N GLY A 152 -2.14 -17.61 12.45
CA GLY A 152 -1.03 -18.48 12.02
C GLY A 152 -0.37 -18.05 10.70
N VAL A 153 -0.76 -16.90 10.14
CA VAL A 153 -0.17 -16.33 8.93
C VAL A 153 0.90 -15.31 9.33
N LEU A 154 2.17 -15.72 9.30
CA LEU A 154 3.29 -14.81 9.56
C LEU A 154 3.61 -14.02 8.28
N THR A 155 3.48 -12.69 8.34
CA THR A 155 3.62 -11.81 7.16
C THR A 155 4.95 -12.01 6.44
N ASP A 156 6.06 -12.08 7.18
CA ASP A 156 7.40 -12.22 6.58
C ASP A 156 7.58 -13.60 5.93
N ASP A 157 7.11 -14.67 6.58
CA ASP A 157 7.21 -16.03 6.04
C ASP A 157 6.33 -16.20 4.79
N ALA A 158 5.17 -15.55 4.76
CA ALA A 158 4.26 -15.53 3.62
C ALA A 158 4.64 -14.47 2.56
N SER A 159 5.66 -13.64 2.82
CA SER A 159 6.05 -12.50 1.97
C SER A 159 4.88 -11.53 1.70
N ILE A 160 4.10 -11.22 2.73
CA ILE A 160 3.00 -10.26 2.70
C ILE A 160 3.55 -8.87 3.08
N SER A 161 3.29 -7.85 2.25
CA SER A 161 3.58 -6.46 2.60
C SER A 161 2.30 -5.70 2.91
N VAL A 162 2.24 -5.07 4.09
CA VAL A 162 1.19 -4.11 4.43
C VAL A 162 1.67 -2.73 4.00
N VAL A 163 0.90 -2.07 3.12
CA VAL A 163 1.29 -0.80 2.49
C VAL A 163 0.17 0.22 2.69
N PRO A 164 0.43 1.34 3.38
CA PRO A 164 -0.56 2.39 3.52
C PRO A 164 -0.71 3.16 2.21
N LEU A 165 -1.96 3.40 1.85
CA LEU A 165 -2.38 4.24 0.74
C LEU A 165 -2.12 5.72 1.08
N GLY A 166 -2.26 6.15 2.33
CA GLY A 166 -2.19 7.57 2.66
C GLY A 166 -3.37 8.37 2.08
N GLY A 167 -4.51 7.71 1.88
CA GLY A 167 -5.78 8.30 1.47
C GLY A 167 -6.04 8.29 -0.05
N ARG A 168 -6.35 9.46 -0.61
CA ARG A 168 -6.93 9.63 -1.97
C ARG A 168 -6.08 8.93 -3.05
N HIS A 169 -6.77 8.46 -4.10
CA HIS A 169 -6.20 7.85 -5.33
C HIS A 169 -5.86 6.36 -5.26
N VAL A 170 -6.64 5.59 -4.51
CA VAL A 170 -6.51 4.13 -4.40
C VAL A 170 -6.49 3.40 -5.76
N ASN A 171 -7.24 3.89 -6.76
CA ASN A 171 -7.29 3.29 -8.09
C ASN A 171 -5.92 3.22 -8.79
N HIS A 172 -5.00 4.16 -8.50
CA HIS A 172 -3.66 4.14 -9.09
C HIS A 172 -2.78 3.05 -8.47
N PHE A 173 -2.98 2.73 -7.19
CA PHE A 173 -2.32 1.61 -6.54
C PHE A 173 -2.85 0.27 -7.03
N TRP A 174 -4.17 0.12 -7.12
CA TRP A 174 -4.78 -1.05 -7.75
C TRP A 174 -4.21 -1.27 -9.15
N ARG A 175 -4.17 -0.21 -9.98
CA ARG A 175 -3.60 -0.26 -11.33
C ARG A 175 -2.14 -0.69 -11.32
N LEU A 176 -1.31 -0.09 -10.45
CA LEU A 176 0.09 -0.46 -10.33
C LEU A 176 0.26 -1.95 -10.00
N LEU A 177 -0.41 -2.42 -8.94
CA LEU A 177 -0.28 -3.81 -8.48
C LEU A 177 -0.78 -4.78 -9.54
N HIS A 178 -1.87 -4.46 -10.22
CA HIS A 178 -2.38 -5.26 -11.32
C HIS A 178 -1.47 -5.32 -12.53
N GLU A 179 -0.91 -4.19 -12.97
CA GLU A 179 0.05 -4.17 -14.08
C GLU A 179 1.33 -4.96 -13.74
N LEU A 180 1.72 -4.99 -12.45
CA LEU A 180 2.81 -5.84 -11.94
C LEU A 180 2.37 -7.30 -11.71
N GLY A 181 1.06 -7.58 -11.77
CA GLY A 181 0.45 -8.86 -11.48
C GLY A 181 0.43 -9.22 -9.99
N ILE A 182 0.76 -8.30 -9.09
CA ILE A 182 0.89 -8.54 -7.65
C ILE A 182 -0.51 -8.71 -7.04
N PRO A 183 -0.84 -9.89 -6.48
CA PRO A 183 -2.08 -10.14 -5.76
C PRO A 183 -2.22 -9.19 -4.58
N HIS A 184 -3.43 -8.69 -4.35
CA HIS A 184 -3.66 -7.71 -3.30
C HIS A 184 -5.07 -7.71 -2.74
N ALA A 185 -5.19 -7.18 -1.52
CA ALA A 185 -6.44 -6.81 -0.87
C ALA A 185 -6.33 -5.36 -0.37
N THR A 186 -7.46 -4.72 -0.10
CA THR A 186 -7.53 -3.33 0.38
C THR A 186 -8.50 -3.23 1.56
N LEU A 187 -8.08 -2.60 2.64
CA LEU A 187 -8.93 -2.19 3.76
C LEU A 187 -9.11 -0.67 3.72
N LEU A 188 -10.36 -0.22 3.60
CA LEU A 188 -10.75 1.19 3.57
C LEU A 188 -11.57 1.58 4.79
N ASP A 189 -11.50 2.85 5.20
CA ASP A 189 -12.36 3.38 6.25
C ASP A 189 -13.79 3.55 5.72
N LEU A 190 -14.78 3.03 6.46
CA LEU A 190 -16.18 3.21 6.10
C LEU A 190 -16.65 4.63 6.40
N ASP A 191 -16.08 5.26 7.43
CA ASP A 191 -16.35 6.60 7.89
C ASP A 191 -17.84 6.86 8.14
N LEU A 192 -18.62 5.87 8.58
CA LEU A 192 -20.08 5.94 8.64
C LEU A 192 -20.57 7.20 9.38
N ALA A 193 -21.59 7.84 8.83
CA ALA A 193 -22.13 9.13 9.27
C ALA A 193 -21.16 10.33 9.24
N ARG A 194 -19.87 10.19 8.87
CA ARG A 194 -19.04 11.36 8.53
C ARG A 194 -19.47 11.96 7.19
N PHE A 195 -19.06 13.20 6.93
CA PHE A 195 -19.30 13.84 5.63
C PHE A 195 -18.67 13.02 4.50
N GLN A 196 -19.50 12.55 3.55
CA GLN A 196 -19.11 11.62 2.47
C GLN A 196 -18.69 10.21 2.95
N GLY A 197 -18.99 9.86 4.20
CA GLY A 197 -18.86 8.53 4.78
C GLY A 197 -19.95 7.55 4.33
N GLY A 198 -19.87 6.30 4.79
CA GLY A 198 -20.85 5.24 4.49
C GLY A 198 -21.07 5.07 2.99
N TRP A 199 -22.29 5.33 2.53
CA TRP A 199 -22.65 5.31 1.10
C TRP A 199 -21.73 6.18 0.23
N GLY A 200 -21.18 7.27 0.76
CA GLY A 200 -20.19 8.07 0.05
C GLY A 200 -18.87 7.34 -0.21
N ARG A 201 -18.41 6.52 0.74
CA ARG A 201 -17.21 5.67 0.61
C ARG A 201 -17.46 4.49 -0.30
N ILE A 202 -18.64 3.86 -0.22
CA ILE A 202 -19.10 2.83 -1.16
C ILE A 202 -19.10 3.37 -2.59
N LYS A 203 -19.76 4.52 -2.82
CA LYS A 203 -19.80 5.17 -4.14
C LYS A 203 -18.41 5.55 -4.63
N TYR A 204 -17.54 6.04 -3.74
CA TYR A 204 -16.16 6.36 -4.07
C TYR A 204 -15.40 5.12 -4.53
N ALA A 205 -15.40 4.03 -3.75
CA ALA A 205 -14.71 2.80 -4.06
C ALA A 205 -15.22 2.17 -5.36
N ALA A 206 -16.54 2.12 -5.56
CA ALA A 206 -17.16 1.66 -6.81
C ALA A 206 -16.70 2.50 -8.02
N THR A 207 -16.68 3.84 -7.87
CA THR A 207 -16.17 4.75 -8.91
C THR A 207 -14.69 4.51 -9.21
N GLN A 208 -13.88 4.22 -8.18
CA GLN A 208 -12.46 3.92 -8.36
C GLN A 208 -12.25 2.58 -9.05
N LEU A 209 -13.06 1.56 -8.73
CA LEU A 209 -13.03 0.25 -9.39
C LEU A 209 -13.46 0.36 -10.86
N LEU A 210 -14.43 1.22 -11.18
CA LEU A 210 -14.83 1.43 -12.58
C LEU A 210 -13.73 2.17 -13.38
N LYS A 211 -13.04 3.13 -12.76
CA LYS A 211 -11.90 3.85 -13.36
C LYS A 211 -10.65 3.01 -13.51
N TYR A 212 -10.62 1.84 -12.89
CA TYR A 212 -9.62 0.81 -13.08
C TYR A 212 -9.93 0.05 -14.39
N SER A 213 -10.07 0.83 -15.47
CA SER A 213 -10.67 0.48 -16.76
C SER A 213 -9.84 -0.46 -17.63
N ASP A 214 -8.64 -0.84 -17.18
CA ASP A 214 -7.76 -1.80 -17.87
C ASP A 214 -7.94 -3.24 -17.34
N VAL A 215 -8.83 -3.46 -16.38
CA VAL A 215 -9.13 -4.77 -15.77
C VAL A 215 -10.61 -5.04 -15.96
N GLU A 216 -10.93 -5.94 -16.89
CA GLU A 216 -12.27 -6.23 -17.44
C GLU A 216 -13.34 -6.74 -16.44
N ASN A 217 -13.23 -6.50 -15.13
CA ASN A 217 -13.98 -7.27 -14.13
C ASN A 217 -14.52 -6.47 -12.93
N ALA A 218 -14.79 -5.16 -13.06
CA ALA A 218 -15.56 -4.48 -12.03
C ALA A 218 -16.94 -5.15 -11.87
N GLY A 219 -17.61 -5.49 -12.98
CA GLY A 219 -18.94 -6.11 -12.93
C GLY A 219 -20.02 -5.14 -12.43
N ILE A 220 -19.74 -3.84 -12.49
CA ILE A 220 -20.67 -2.73 -12.28
C ILE A 220 -20.53 -1.71 -13.40
N ASP A 221 -21.58 -0.95 -13.67
CA ASP A 221 -21.59 0.16 -14.63
C ASP A 221 -21.85 1.55 -14.00
N GLU A 222 -21.83 2.59 -14.83
CA GLU A 222 -22.07 3.97 -14.36
C GLU A 222 -23.49 4.19 -13.80
N ASP A 223 -24.48 3.44 -14.30
CA ASP A 223 -25.88 3.57 -13.87
C ASP A 223 -26.08 2.93 -12.49
N GLU A 224 -25.46 1.79 -12.24
CA GLU A 224 -25.43 1.14 -10.92
C GLU A 224 -24.73 2.03 -9.88
N ILE A 225 -23.60 2.65 -10.23
CA ILE A 225 -22.92 3.61 -9.35
C ILE A 225 -23.78 4.87 -9.12
N ALA A 226 -24.49 5.32 -10.14
CA ALA A 226 -25.41 6.45 -10.02
C ALA A 226 -26.56 6.14 -9.06
N ALA A 227 -27.03 4.89 -9.05
CA ALA A 227 -28.08 4.39 -8.16
C ALA A 227 -27.64 4.27 -6.68
N ILE A 228 -26.33 4.16 -6.40
CA ILE A 228 -25.83 4.17 -5.01
C ILE A 228 -26.36 5.39 -4.27
N PRO A 229 -27.01 5.19 -3.09
CA PRO A 229 -27.59 6.26 -2.31
C PRO A 229 -26.61 7.39 -2.01
N ALA A 230 -27.15 8.57 -1.71
CA ALA A 230 -26.32 9.65 -1.19
C ALA A 230 -25.75 9.26 0.18
N TRP A 231 -24.58 9.79 0.52
CA TRP A 231 -23.91 9.54 1.82
C TRP A 231 -24.79 9.83 3.04
N ASN A 232 -25.79 10.72 2.89
CA ASN A 232 -26.76 11.11 3.91
C ASN A 232 -28.19 10.61 3.62
N SER A 233 -28.31 9.45 2.98
CA SER A 233 -29.59 8.82 2.66
C SER A 233 -30.24 8.23 3.91
N GLU A 234 -31.56 8.41 4.05
CA GLU A 234 -32.36 7.79 5.13
C GLU A 234 -32.40 6.25 5.07
N GLN A 235 -31.96 5.64 3.95
CA GLN A 235 -31.84 4.18 3.83
C GLN A 235 -30.91 3.61 4.90
N GLY A 236 -29.80 4.31 5.22
CA GLY A 236 -28.79 3.88 6.20
C GLY A 236 -27.99 2.66 5.75
N LEU A 237 -26.68 2.81 5.57
CA LEU A 237 -25.85 1.74 4.99
C LEU A 237 -25.84 0.45 5.82
N LEU A 238 -25.84 0.56 7.16
CA LEU A 238 -25.85 -0.63 8.03
C LEU A 238 -27.25 -1.20 8.29
N ILE A 239 -28.30 -0.58 7.75
CA ILE A 239 -29.66 -1.12 7.79
C ILE A 239 -29.86 -2.06 6.60
N ASP A 240 -29.47 -1.61 5.42
CA ASP A 240 -29.51 -2.35 4.16
C ASP A 240 -28.39 -1.84 3.26
N ASP A 241 -27.38 -2.67 3.03
CA ASP A 241 -26.22 -2.32 2.22
C ASP A 241 -26.39 -2.69 0.74
N ASP A 242 -27.56 -3.16 0.30
CA ASP A 242 -27.83 -3.60 -1.07
C ASP A 242 -26.73 -4.54 -1.65
N ASP A 243 -26.24 -5.47 -0.81
CA ASP A 243 -25.16 -6.44 -1.11
C ASP A 243 -23.81 -5.81 -1.51
N TRP A 244 -23.60 -4.51 -1.27
CA TRP A 244 -22.36 -3.83 -1.64
C TRP A 244 -21.14 -4.38 -0.88
N PHE A 245 -21.27 -4.75 0.40
CA PHE A 245 -20.15 -5.35 1.13
C PHE A 245 -19.73 -6.69 0.52
N GLU A 246 -20.68 -7.55 0.14
CA GLU A 246 -20.37 -8.82 -0.53
C GLU A 246 -19.67 -8.57 -1.86
N TYR A 247 -20.23 -7.67 -2.68
CA TYR A 247 -19.63 -7.27 -3.97
C TYR A 247 -18.16 -6.84 -3.85
N PHE A 248 -17.83 -6.02 -2.83
CA PHE A 248 -16.46 -5.56 -2.61
C PHE A 248 -15.55 -6.66 -2.05
N ASN A 249 -16.03 -7.46 -1.08
CA ASN A 249 -15.25 -8.53 -0.46
C ASN A 249 -14.80 -9.57 -1.50
N GLU A 250 -15.67 -9.94 -2.45
CA GLU A 250 -15.32 -10.83 -3.58
C GLU A 250 -14.19 -10.29 -4.46
N ARG A 251 -13.96 -8.98 -4.43
CA ARG A 251 -12.96 -8.26 -5.24
C ARG A 251 -11.76 -7.80 -4.40
N GLY A 252 -11.63 -8.33 -3.19
CA GLY A 252 -10.52 -8.01 -2.29
C GLY A 252 -10.56 -6.59 -1.74
N VAL A 253 -11.73 -5.94 -1.71
CA VAL A 253 -11.92 -4.62 -1.08
C VAL A 253 -12.80 -4.80 0.16
N PHE A 254 -12.28 -4.39 1.30
CA PHE A 254 -12.92 -4.53 2.60
C PHE A 254 -13.06 -3.16 3.25
N PHE A 255 -14.04 -3.02 4.14
CA PHE A 255 -14.26 -1.77 4.87
C PHE A 255 -14.14 -1.99 6.37
N SER A 256 -13.39 -1.11 7.04
CA SER A 256 -13.40 -1.06 8.48
C SER A 256 -14.70 -0.41 8.96
N SER A 257 -15.67 -1.26 9.29
CA SER A 257 -16.99 -0.89 9.79
C SER A 257 -17.03 -0.83 11.32
N PRO A 258 -17.80 0.10 11.93
CA PRO A 258 -18.61 1.13 11.26
C PRO A 258 -17.82 2.38 10.83
N LEU A 259 -16.70 2.71 11.47
CA LEU A 259 -16.04 4.00 11.27
C LEU A 259 -14.68 3.87 10.58
N ASP A 260 -13.63 3.57 11.33
CA ASP A 260 -12.27 3.35 10.86
C ASP A 260 -11.69 2.13 11.60
N LEU A 261 -10.51 1.67 11.19
CA LEU A 261 -9.84 0.54 11.84
C LEU A 261 -9.69 0.78 13.35
N ASP A 262 -9.34 2.00 13.75
CA ASP A 262 -9.14 2.35 15.17
C ASP A 262 -10.41 2.09 15.99
N PHE A 263 -11.58 2.53 15.47
CA PHE A 263 -12.87 2.32 16.11
C PHE A 263 -13.25 0.83 16.17
N MET A 264 -13.03 0.10 15.08
CA MET A 264 -13.26 -1.34 15.05
C MET A 264 -12.46 -2.08 16.12
N MET A 265 -11.20 -1.67 16.33
CA MET A 265 -10.33 -2.32 17.31
C MET A 265 -10.70 -1.99 18.77
N ILE A 266 -11.13 -0.76 19.06
CA ILE A 266 -11.61 -0.42 20.42
C ILE A 266 -12.96 -1.05 20.73
N GLU A 267 -13.82 -1.25 19.72
CA GLU A 267 -15.09 -1.98 19.87
C GLU A 267 -14.85 -3.44 20.24
N ALA A 268 -13.94 -4.12 19.54
CA ALA A 268 -13.64 -5.54 19.76
C ALA A 268 -12.82 -5.78 21.04
N PHE A 269 -11.86 -4.90 21.36
CA PHE A 269 -10.88 -5.12 22.42
C PHE A 269 -10.87 -4.00 23.47
N ALA A 270 -12.05 -3.56 23.91
CA ALA A 270 -12.23 -2.41 24.80
C ALA A 270 -11.36 -2.48 26.07
N GLU A 271 -11.24 -3.65 26.70
CA GLU A 271 -10.42 -3.83 27.91
C GLU A 271 -8.93 -3.53 27.65
N VAL A 272 -8.39 -4.00 26.53
CA VAL A 272 -6.98 -3.81 26.15
C VAL A 272 -6.70 -2.34 25.83
N TYR A 273 -7.66 -1.68 25.18
CA TYR A 273 -7.63 -0.22 24.98
C TYR A 273 -7.93 0.58 26.25
N ARG A 274 -8.21 -0.09 27.38
CA ARG A 274 -8.46 0.49 28.70
C ARG A 274 -9.65 1.42 28.71
N VAL A 275 -10.70 1.09 27.97
CA VAL A 275 -11.96 1.86 28.02
C VAL A 275 -12.49 1.79 29.44
N GLU A 276 -12.70 2.95 30.06
CA GLU A 276 -13.22 3.06 31.44
C GLU A 276 -14.75 3.24 31.41
N ASP A 277 -15.46 2.74 32.43
CA ASP A 277 -16.93 2.78 32.47
C ASP A 277 -17.49 4.21 32.44
N ASP A 278 -16.74 5.19 32.96
CA ASP A 278 -17.10 6.61 32.95
C ASP A 278 -16.86 7.29 31.59
N GLU A 279 -16.24 6.59 30.63
CA GLU A 279 -16.14 7.01 29.23
C GLU A 279 -17.23 6.38 28.34
N CYS A 280 -18.07 5.49 28.89
CA CYS A 280 -19.11 4.76 28.17
C CYS A 280 -20.50 5.41 28.35
N GLU A 281 -20.61 6.69 28.01
CA GLU A 281 -21.86 7.45 28.11
C GLU A 281 -22.46 7.76 26.73
N GLU A 282 -23.77 8.03 26.67
CA GLU A 282 -24.40 8.45 25.41
C GLU A 282 -23.76 9.77 24.93
N PRO A 283 -23.25 9.83 23.68
CA PRO A 283 -22.43 10.94 23.25
C PRO A 283 -23.28 12.21 23.11
N ASP A 284 -22.78 13.31 23.67
CA ASP A 284 -23.41 14.61 23.46
C ASP A 284 -23.12 15.15 22.04
N GLU A 285 -23.79 16.24 21.69
CA GLU A 285 -23.62 16.92 20.40
C GLU A 285 -22.17 17.42 20.18
N THR A 286 -21.39 17.64 21.24
CA THR A 286 -19.97 18.03 21.16
C THR A 286 -19.13 16.83 20.75
N THR A 287 -19.31 15.68 21.40
CA THR A 287 -18.62 14.42 21.12
C THR A 287 -18.94 13.92 19.72
N LEU A 288 -20.22 13.93 19.32
CA LEU A 288 -20.64 13.59 17.96
C LEU A 288 -19.91 14.44 16.91
N LYS A 289 -19.82 15.76 17.11
CA LYS A 289 -19.08 16.65 16.21
C LYS A 289 -17.57 16.42 16.24
N ALA A 290 -17.01 16.01 17.37
CA ALA A 290 -15.59 15.74 17.51
C ALA A 290 -15.17 14.44 16.80
N VAL A 291 -16.05 13.43 16.80
CA VAL A 291 -15.82 12.11 16.17
C VAL A 291 -16.21 12.09 14.70
N LEU A 292 -17.39 12.63 14.36
CA LEU A 292 -17.99 12.54 13.03
C LEU A 292 -17.84 13.83 12.20
N GLY A 293 -17.45 14.94 12.83
CA GLY A 293 -17.27 16.24 12.18
C GLY A 293 -18.56 17.05 12.06
N LYS A 294 -18.45 18.37 11.84
CA LYS A 294 -19.59 19.32 11.89
C LYS A 294 -20.70 19.09 10.86
N LYS A 295 -20.44 18.32 9.81
CA LYS A 295 -21.38 18.01 8.73
C LYS A 295 -21.75 16.52 8.74
N HIS A 296 -21.73 15.89 9.91
CA HIS A 296 -22.11 14.48 10.04
C HIS A 296 -23.59 14.27 9.69
N ASP A 297 -23.92 13.04 9.32
CA ASP A 297 -25.30 12.58 9.15
C ASP A 297 -25.87 12.04 10.47
N THR A 298 -27.12 11.58 10.45
CA THR A 298 -27.74 10.91 11.61
C THR A 298 -27.05 9.59 11.94
N VAL A 299 -26.90 9.34 13.25
CA VAL A 299 -26.40 8.07 13.79
C VAL A 299 -27.51 7.05 14.05
N ALA A 300 -28.78 7.49 14.03
CA ALA A 300 -29.93 6.64 14.32
C ALA A 300 -30.04 5.51 13.29
N GLY A 301 -30.09 4.27 13.76
CA GLY A 301 -30.14 3.06 12.91
C GLY A 301 -28.82 2.73 12.20
N GLN A 302 -27.78 3.56 12.34
CA GLN A 302 -26.45 3.34 11.75
C GLN A 302 -25.40 2.95 12.81
N TYR A 303 -25.66 3.23 14.08
CA TYR A 303 -24.83 2.79 15.20
C TYR A 303 -25.68 2.10 16.25
N THR A 304 -25.11 1.10 16.93
CA THR A 304 -25.70 0.53 18.14
C THR A 304 -25.48 1.45 19.35
N ASP A 305 -26.30 1.30 20.40
CA ASP A 305 -26.14 2.07 21.64
C ASP A 305 -24.75 1.88 22.26
N TYR A 306 -24.21 0.66 22.21
CA TYR A 306 -22.86 0.35 22.69
C TYR A 306 -21.78 1.06 21.86
N GLN A 307 -21.90 1.06 20.52
CA GLN A 307 -20.95 1.77 19.66
C GLN A 307 -20.95 3.28 19.93
N LEU A 308 -22.14 3.87 20.14
CA LEU A 308 -22.25 5.29 20.50
C LEU A 308 -21.58 5.59 21.83
N GLN A 309 -21.72 4.71 22.82
CA GLN A 309 -21.05 4.86 24.12
C GLN A 309 -19.53 4.86 24.03
N LEU A 310 -18.92 4.23 23.01
CA LEU A 310 -17.47 4.21 22.82
C LEU A 310 -16.90 5.51 22.22
N PHE A 311 -17.72 6.48 21.82
CA PHE A 311 -17.25 7.65 21.07
C PHE A 311 -16.29 8.54 21.85
N ASP A 312 -16.52 8.74 23.15
CA ASP A 312 -15.62 9.53 23.99
C ASP A 312 -14.28 8.82 24.17
N ALA A 313 -14.32 7.52 24.48
CA ALA A 313 -13.13 6.70 24.61
C ALA A 313 -12.29 6.69 23.31
N TYR A 314 -12.96 6.57 22.16
CA TYR A 314 -12.36 6.67 20.83
C TYR A 314 -11.74 8.06 20.59
N HIS A 315 -12.47 9.13 20.90
CA HIS A 315 -11.98 10.50 20.71
C HIS A 315 -10.71 10.76 21.52
N HIS A 316 -10.71 10.39 22.80
CA HIS A 316 -9.56 10.54 23.68
C HIS A 316 -8.32 9.80 23.16
N ARG A 317 -8.49 8.55 22.69
CA ARG A 317 -7.37 7.70 22.30
C ARG A 317 -6.81 8.03 20.91
N PHE A 318 -7.69 8.22 19.93
CA PHE A 318 -7.28 8.26 18.52
C PHE A 318 -7.38 9.63 17.85
N LYS A 319 -8.10 10.59 18.45
CA LYS A 319 -8.12 11.99 17.98
C LYS A 319 -7.21 12.91 18.80
N LEU A 320 -7.16 12.71 20.12
CA LEU A 320 -6.27 13.49 21.01
C LEU A 320 -4.96 12.77 21.32
N GLY A 321 -4.98 11.43 21.34
CA GLY A 321 -3.80 10.60 21.56
C GLY A 321 -3.03 10.26 20.27
N SER A 322 -2.07 9.35 20.42
CA SER A 322 -1.28 8.83 19.30
C SER A 322 -1.81 7.47 18.89
N LYS A 323 -2.36 7.35 17.68
CA LYS A 323 -2.88 6.09 17.15
C LYS A 323 -1.83 4.97 17.21
N PRO A 324 -0.60 5.15 16.68
CA PRO A 324 0.40 4.08 16.70
C PRO A 324 0.77 3.64 18.12
N ALA A 325 0.85 4.56 19.08
CA ALA A 325 1.19 4.22 20.46
C ALA A 325 0.11 3.35 21.13
N TRP A 326 -1.17 3.65 20.89
CA TRP A 326 -2.28 2.85 21.42
C TRP A 326 -2.35 1.48 20.76
N HIS A 327 -2.20 1.39 19.43
CA HIS A 327 -2.18 0.10 18.74
C HIS A 327 -0.98 -0.75 19.16
N ILE A 328 0.24 -0.21 19.22
CA ILE A 328 1.44 -0.97 19.65
C ILE A 328 1.23 -1.52 21.06
N ARG A 329 0.71 -0.70 21.96
CA ARG A 329 0.40 -1.11 23.33
C ARG A 329 -0.63 -2.24 23.36
N ALA A 330 -1.73 -2.06 22.63
CA ALA A 330 -2.82 -3.01 22.61
C ALA A 330 -2.35 -4.35 22.03
N MET A 331 -1.76 -4.32 20.83
CA MET A 331 -1.28 -5.52 20.12
C MET A 331 -0.22 -6.30 20.90
N ALA A 332 0.53 -5.64 21.79
CA ALA A 332 1.49 -6.28 22.69
C ALA A 332 0.85 -6.93 23.93
N ALA A 333 -0.40 -6.57 24.27
CA ALA A 333 -1.12 -7.05 25.44
C ALA A 333 -2.16 -8.14 25.12
N ILE A 334 -2.77 -8.13 23.92
CA ILE A 334 -3.76 -9.14 23.50
C ILE A 334 -3.05 -10.44 23.17
N ASP A 335 -3.60 -11.56 23.63
CA ASP A 335 -3.11 -12.89 23.24
C ASP A 335 -3.77 -13.39 21.93
N ASP A 336 -3.16 -14.40 21.31
CA ASP A 336 -3.63 -14.93 20.01
C ASP A 336 -5.01 -15.58 20.10
N ALA A 337 -5.35 -16.18 21.25
CA ALA A 337 -6.62 -16.87 21.43
C ALA A 337 -7.77 -15.87 21.57
N GLU A 338 -7.55 -14.78 22.29
CA GLU A 338 -8.48 -13.65 22.40
C GLU A 338 -8.69 -12.98 21.04
N ILE A 339 -7.61 -12.70 20.29
CA ILE A 339 -7.73 -12.16 18.92
C ILE A 339 -8.54 -13.11 18.03
N ALA A 340 -8.27 -14.41 18.07
CA ALA A 340 -8.98 -15.37 17.24
C ALA A 340 -10.46 -15.52 17.62
N ALA A 341 -10.82 -15.31 18.89
CA ALA A 341 -12.19 -15.40 19.38
C ALA A 341 -13.01 -14.15 19.03
N ASP A 342 -12.43 -12.97 19.21
CA ASP A 342 -13.12 -11.69 19.13
C ASP A 342 -12.73 -10.87 17.88
N MET A 343 -12.16 -11.52 16.86
CA MET A 343 -11.74 -10.86 15.62
C MET A 343 -12.93 -10.17 14.94
N PRO A 344 -12.81 -8.89 14.55
CA PRO A 344 -13.85 -8.21 13.80
C PRO A 344 -14.21 -8.93 12.49
N ALA A 345 -15.49 -8.90 12.10
CA ALA A 345 -15.98 -9.62 10.92
C ALA A 345 -15.28 -9.20 9.63
N ALA A 346 -15.05 -7.90 9.42
CA ALA A 346 -14.33 -7.40 8.25
C ALA A 346 -12.86 -7.86 8.21
N MET A 347 -12.22 -7.95 9.38
CA MET A 347 -10.85 -8.47 9.50
C MET A 347 -10.80 -9.96 9.17
N THR A 348 -11.78 -10.72 9.67
CA THR A 348 -11.92 -12.15 9.37
C THR A 348 -12.09 -12.37 7.86
N ALA A 349 -13.01 -11.64 7.22
CA ALA A 349 -13.24 -11.72 5.78
C ALA A 349 -12.00 -11.36 4.95
N LEU A 350 -11.26 -10.33 5.36
CA LEU A 350 -9.99 -9.94 4.72
C LEU A 350 -8.94 -11.05 4.84
N ILE A 351 -8.77 -11.64 6.03
CA ILE A 351 -7.77 -12.69 6.25
C ILE A 351 -8.15 -13.98 5.51
N ASP A 352 -9.43 -14.37 5.51
CA ASP A 352 -9.91 -15.54 4.75
C ASP A 352 -9.65 -15.38 3.25
N TYR A 353 -9.85 -14.16 2.71
CA TYR A 353 -9.50 -13.84 1.32
C TYR A 353 -7.99 -13.96 1.06
N VAL A 354 -7.17 -13.41 1.96
CA VAL A 354 -5.70 -13.49 1.87
C VAL A 354 -5.21 -14.94 1.91
N GLU A 355 -5.75 -15.76 2.83
CA GLU A 355 -5.42 -17.19 2.93
C GLU A 355 -5.76 -17.93 1.62
N THR A 356 -6.97 -17.69 1.08
CA THR A 356 -7.43 -18.31 -0.17
C THR A 356 -6.53 -17.95 -1.36
N GLU A 357 -6.18 -16.67 -1.50
CA GLU A 357 -5.30 -16.21 -2.58
C GLU A 357 -3.88 -16.77 -2.44
N LEU A 358 -3.36 -16.87 -1.22
CA LEU A 358 -2.01 -17.41 -0.96
C LEU A 358 -1.89 -18.90 -1.31
N GLU A 359 -2.93 -19.70 -1.12
CA GLU A 359 -2.95 -21.12 -1.53
C GLU A 359 -2.82 -21.29 -3.06
N GLY A 360 -3.33 -20.32 -3.83
CA GLY A 360 -3.25 -20.31 -5.29
C GLY A 360 -1.89 -19.85 -5.85
N LEU A 361 -1.03 -19.25 -5.02
CA LEU A 361 0.22 -18.65 -5.47
C LEU A 361 1.40 -19.62 -5.35
N PRO A 362 2.24 -19.75 -6.38
CA PRO A 362 3.46 -20.54 -6.28
C PRO A 362 4.37 -20.00 -5.16
N GLU A 363 5.03 -20.91 -4.43
CA GLU A 363 6.12 -20.59 -3.50
C GLU A 363 7.33 -19.98 -4.21
#